data_AF-A0A528BCA4-F1
#
_entry.id   AF-A0A528BCA4-F1
#
_cell.length_a   1.000
_cell.length_b   1.000
_cell.length_c   1.000
_cell.angle_alpha   90.00
_cell.angle_beta   90.00
_cell.angle_gamma   90.00
#
_symmetry.space_group_name_H-M   'P 1'
#
loop_
_entity.id
_entity.type
_entity.pdbx_description
1 polymer ?
#
loop_
_entity_poly.entity_id
_entity_poly.type
_entity_poly.pdbx_seq_one_letter_code
_entity_poly.pdbx_strand_id
1 'polypeptide(L)'
;MEKRRSRNLVSGELFAGDVSGSAVFIVDDMISTGGTMLRAALACRERGAKTVYAIAAHGLFGKGADALFGSQAIDRIIVTDSVDSAAVANARYPQAPLDILPIGRLVGKAIRRLHTQGSISELTGIEH
;
A
#
# COMPACT_ATOMS: atom_id res chain seq x y z
N MET A 1 3.10 7.60 -19.30
CA MET A 1 1.98 7.06 -18.49
C MET A 1 0.83 8.03 -18.55
N GLU A 2 -0.16 7.72 -19.38
CA GLU A 2 -1.28 8.60 -19.67
C GLU A 2 -2.39 8.36 -18.65
N LYS A 3 -2.66 9.37 -17.80
CA LYS A 3 -3.76 9.36 -16.83
C LYS A 3 -5.08 9.53 -17.58
N ARG A 4 -5.70 8.44 -18.03
CA ARG A 4 -7.08 8.48 -18.54
C ARG A 4 -8.07 8.67 -17.38
N ARG A 5 -8.42 9.93 -17.13
CA ARG A 5 -9.58 10.33 -16.31
C ARG A 5 -10.85 10.12 -17.14
N SER A 6 -11.45 8.95 -17.08
CA SER A 6 -12.78 8.68 -17.62
C SER A 6 -13.72 8.24 -16.50
N ARG A 7 -14.58 9.19 -16.12
CA ARG A 7 -15.97 9.03 -15.64
C ARG A 7 -16.39 7.58 -15.27
N ASN A 8 -16.53 7.31 -13.97
CA ASN A 8 -17.53 6.44 -13.32
C ASN A 8 -17.91 5.07 -13.92
N LEU A 9 -17.09 4.49 -14.79
CA LEU A 9 -17.21 3.10 -15.22
C LEU A 9 -15.80 2.51 -15.16
N VAL A 10 -15.43 1.99 -13.98
CA VAL A 10 -14.39 0.98 -13.93
C VAL A 10 -15.07 -0.32 -14.37
N SER A 11 -15.31 -0.43 -15.67
CA SER A 11 -15.84 -1.63 -16.30
C SER A 11 -14.82 -2.75 -16.17
N GLY A 12 -15.05 -3.66 -15.23
CA GLY A 12 -14.98 -5.11 -15.38
C GLY A 12 -13.71 -5.84 -15.88
N GLU A 13 -12.72 -5.19 -16.48
CA GLU A 13 -11.64 -5.85 -17.24
C GLU A 13 -10.23 -5.35 -16.88
N LEU A 14 -9.89 -5.34 -15.58
CA LEU A 14 -8.59 -4.84 -15.11
C LEU A 14 -7.80 -5.85 -14.28
N PHE A 15 -8.03 -7.14 -14.49
CA PHE A 15 -7.26 -8.19 -13.86
C PHE A 15 -6.63 -9.08 -14.92
N ALA A 16 -5.31 -9.03 -15.03
CA ALA A 16 -4.55 -10.01 -15.79
C ALA A 16 -4.28 -11.23 -14.87
N GLY A 17 -5.09 -12.27 -14.99
CA GLY A 17 -4.91 -13.54 -14.27
C GLY A 17 -6.06 -13.92 -13.33
N ASP A 18 -6.04 -15.19 -12.93
CA ASP A 18 -6.93 -15.76 -11.91
C ASP A 18 -6.35 -15.52 -10.51
N VAL A 19 -7.21 -15.12 -9.58
CA VAL A 19 -6.87 -14.86 -8.17
C VAL A 19 -7.63 -15.79 -7.21
N SER A 20 -8.47 -16.67 -7.73
CA SER A 20 -9.25 -17.61 -6.93
C SER A 20 -8.34 -18.45 -6.05
N GLY A 21 -8.67 -18.54 -4.75
CA GLY A 21 -7.89 -19.25 -3.74
C GLY A 21 -6.51 -18.64 -3.41
N SER A 22 -6.12 -17.54 -4.06
CA SER A 22 -4.78 -16.95 -3.95
C SER A 22 -4.71 -15.85 -2.90
N ALA A 23 -3.50 -15.60 -2.39
CA ALA A 23 -3.20 -14.38 -1.65
C ALA A 23 -2.84 -13.27 -2.64
N VAL A 24 -3.50 -12.12 -2.56
CA VAL A 24 -3.33 -10.98 -3.44
C VAL A 24 -2.63 -9.84 -2.70
N PHE A 25 -1.63 -9.25 -3.34
CA PHE A 25 -0.90 -8.09 -2.85
C PHE A 25 -1.15 -6.91 -3.79
N ILE A 26 -1.90 -5.93 -3.32
CA ILE A 26 -2.18 -4.68 -4.03
C ILE A 26 -1.11 -3.69 -3.60
N VAL A 27 -0.23 -3.31 -4.51
CA VAL A 27 0.92 -2.46 -4.23
C VAL A 27 0.77 -1.14 -4.97
N ASP A 28 1.02 -0.03 -4.26
CA ASP A 28 1.13 1.31 -4.83
C ASP A 28 2.26 2.06 -4.08
N ASP A 29 2.61 3.25 -4.54
CA ASP A 29 3.55 4.10 -3.79
C ASP A 29 2.91 4.65 -2.50
N MET A 30 1.60 4.90 -2.53
CA MET A 30 0.91 5.70 -1.53
C MET A 30 -0.57 5.37 -1.40
N ILE A 31 -1.08 5.41 -0.16
CA ILE A 31 -2.52 5.35 0.15
C ILE A 31 -2.98 6.73 0.62
N SER A 32 -3.64 7.48 -0.28
CA SER A 32 -4.24 8.78 0.05
C SER A 32 -5.56 8.62 0.82
N THR A 33 -6.67 8.34 0.14
CA THR A 33 -7.97 8.10 0.80
C THR A 33 -8.31 6.62 0.95
N GLY A 34 -7.57 5.73 0.31
CA GLY A 34 -7.86 4.29 0.28
C GLY A 34 -8.88 3.84 -0.75
N GLY A 35 -9.59 4.75 -1.42
CA GLY A 35 -10.67 4.36 -2.34
C GLY A 35 -10.23 3.46 -3.51
N THR A 36 -9.02 3.66 -4.05
CA THR A 36 -8.48 2.79 -5.10
C THR A 36 -8.15 1.40 -4.58
N MET A 37 -7.46 1.32 -3.43
CA MET A 37 -7.12 0.05 -2.76
C MET A 37 -8.36 -0.76 -2.43
N LEU A 38 -9.39 -0.11 -1.87
CA LEU A 38 -10.64 -0.75 -1.50
C LEU A 38 -11.38 -1.32 -2.71
N ARG A 39 -11.50 -0.56 -3.81
CA ARG A 39 -12.13 -1.07 -5.04
C ARG A 39 -11.38 -2.26 -5.62
N ALA A 40 -10.04 -2.20 -5.64
CA ALA A 40 -9.23 -3.32 -6.10
C ALA A 40 -9.42 -4.55 -5.19
N ALA A 41 -9.42 -4.38 -3.88
CA ALA A 41 -9.63 -5.46 -2.91
C ALA A 41 -11.00 -6.12 -3.06
N LEU A 42 -12.07 -5.33 -3.22
CA LEU A 42 -13.42 -5.85 -3.47
C LEU A 42 -13.46 -6.69 -4.74
N ALA A 43 -12.88 -6.20 -5.84
CA ALA A 43 -12.80 -6.96 -7.10
C ALA A 43 -11.99 -8.27 -6.95
N CYS A 44 -10.94 -8.28 -6.11
CA CYS A 44 -10.20 -9.51 -5.80
C CYS A 44 -11.08 -10.52 -5.05
N ARG A 45 -11.80 -10.05 -4.04
CA ARG A 45 -12.68 -10.89 -3.21
C ARG A 45 -13.83 -11.49 -4.03
N GLU A 46 -14.46 -10.69 -4.89
CA GLU A 46 -15.49 -11.16 -5.82
C GLU A 46 -15.00 -12.27 -6.74
N ARG A 47 -13.68 -12.31 -7.03
CA ARG A 47 -13.03 -13.34 -7.84
C ARG A 47 -12.42 -14.49 -7.02
N GLY A 48 -12.75 -14.58 -5.73
CA GLY A 48 -12.35 -15.70 -4.88
C GLY A 48 -10.97 -15.59 -4.23
N ALA A 49 -10.37 -14.40 -4.17
CA ALA A 49 -9.11 -14.20 -3.46
C ALA A 49 -9.23 -14.61 -1.98
N LYS A 50 -8.34 -15.51 -1.55
CA LYS A 50 -8.29 -16.05 -0.18
C LYS A 50 -7.88 -14.97 0.83
N THR A 51 -6.92 -14.13 0.47
CA THR A 51 -6.38 -13.08 1.33
C THR A 51 -5.99 -11.88 0.46
N VAL A 52 -6.17 -10.66 0.95
CA VAL A 52 -5.87 -9.42 0.25
C VAL A 52 -5.09 -8.48 1.17
N TYR A 53 -3.90 -8.12 0.72
CA TYR A 53 -3.00 -7.16 1.37
C TYR A 53 -2.98 -5.86 0.56
N ALA A 54 -3.09 -4.71 1.23
CA ALA A 54 -2.82 -3.41 0.64
C ALA A 54 -1.46 -2.90 1.14
N ILE A 55 -0.54 -2.61 0.23
CA ILE A 55 0.84 -2.23 0.57
C ILE A 55 1.17 -0.90 -0.09
N ALA A 56 1.73 0.03 0.68
CA ALA A 56 2.29 1.25 0.14
C ALA A 56 3.48 1.74 0.95
N ALA A 57 4.37 2.53 0.35
CA ALA A 57 5.40 3.21 1.12
C ALA A 57 4.77 4.26 2.05
N HIS A 58 3.83 5.06 1.52
CA HIS A 58 3.29 6.24 2.21
C HIS A 58 1.80 6.08 2.57
N GLY A 59 1.47 6.04 3.87
CA GLY A 59 0.08 6.01 4.36
C GLY A 59 -0.41 7.40 4.78
N LEU A 60 -1.08 8.12 3.88
CA LEU A 60 -1.61 9.47 4.15
C LEU A 60 -2.98 9.44 4.84
N PHE A 61 -3.83 8.48 4.50
CA PHE A 61 -5.14 8.24 5.11
C PHE A 61 -5.99 9.50 5.33
N GLY A 62 -6.16 10.28 4.26
CA GLY A 62 -6.99 11.48 4.25
C GLY A 62 -8.50 11.19 4.37
N LYS A 63 -9.33 12.20 4.10
CA LYS A 63 -10.79 12.11 4.22
C LYS A 63 -11.35 10.91 3.41
N GLY A 64 -12.09 10.04 4.09
CA GLY A 64 -12.68 8.83 3.49
C GLY A 64 -11.92 7.53 3.77
N ALA A 65 -10.76 7.60 4.45
CA ALA A 65 -10.01 6.41 4.86
C ALA A 65 -10.80 5.49 5.81
N ASP A 66 -11.84 6.00 6.49
CA ASP A 66 -12.76 5.20 7.32
C ASP A 66 -13.33 3.99 6.54
N ALA A 67 -13.65 4.17 5.26
CA ALA A 67 -14.20 3.10 4.43
C ALA A 67 -13.18 1.99 4.15
N LEU A 68 -11.89 2.35 4.01
CA LEU A 68 -10.80 1.40 3.85
C LEU A 68 -10.63 0.57 5.13
N PHE A 69 -10.54 1.25 6.28
CA PHE A 69 -10.28 0.62 7.57
C PHE A 69 -11.43 -0.21 8.11
N GLY A 70 -12.67 0.16 7.78
CA GLY A 70 -13.87 -0.59 8.18
C GLY A 70 -14.23 -1.75 7.24
N SER A 71 -13.52 -1.92 6.13
CA SER A 71 -13.84 -2.98 5.17
C SER A 71 -13.20 -4.31 5.53
N GLN A 72 -13.97 -5.39 5.40
CA GLN A 72 -13.47 -6.76 5.48
C GLN A 72 -12.83 -7.25 4.17
N ALA A 73 -12.84 -6.43 3.12
CA ALA A 73 -12.23 -6.79 1.84
C ALA A 73 -10.70 -6.89 1.93
N ILE A 74 -10.08 -6.21 2.90
CA ILE A 74 -8.63 -6.15 3.10
C ILE A 74 -8.29 -6.79 4.45
N ASP A 75 -7.39 -7.76 4.45
CA ASP A 75 -6.95 -8.44 5.67
C ASP A 75 -5.86 -7.67 6.41
N ARG A 76 -5.00 -6.96 5.67
CA ARG A 76 -3.87 -6.18 6.19
C ARG A 76 -3.57 -4.99 5.30
N ILE A 77 -3.29 -3.85 5.91
CA ILE A 77 -2.77 -2.64 5.29
C ILE A 77 -1.36 -2.46 5.85
N ILE A 78 -0.35 -2.46 4.98
CA ILE A 78 1.05 -2.34 5.37
C ILE A 78 1.58 -1.04 4.77
N VAL A 79 1.99 -0.13 5.65
CA VAL A 79 2.66 1.11 5.26
C VAL A 79 3.96 1.26 6.02
N THR A 80 4.70 2.33 5.71
CA THR A 80 5.88 2.69 6.49
C THR A 80 5.65 3.92 7.36
N ASP A 81 6.55 4.15 8.32
CA ASP A 81 6.61 5.39 9.13
C ASP A 81 7.23 6.59 8.38
N SER A 82 7.30 6.53 7.04
CA SER A 82 7.79 7.62 6.19
C SER A 82 7.03 8.94 6.32
N VAL A 83 5.80 8.90 6.84
CA VAL A 83 4.92 10.06 7.06
C VAL A 83 4.18 9.89 8.40
N ASP A 84 4.05 10.99 9.16
CA ASP A 84 3.40 10.99 10.47
C ASP A 84 1.91 10.60 10.41
N SER A 85 1.27 10.82 9.27
CA SER A 85 -0.14 10.50 9.05
C SER A 85 -0.48 9.02 9.29
N ALA A 86 0.48 8.11 9.10
CA ALA A 86 0.29 6.70 9.40
C ALA A 86 0.10 6.48 10.91
N ALA A 87 0.94 7.09 11.75
CA ALA A 87 0.83 7.01 13.20
C ALA A 87 -0.46 7.68 13.71
N VAL A 88 -0.84 8.83 13.13
CA VAL A 88 -2.11 9.51 13.43
C VAL A 88 -3.31 8.62 13.09
N ALA A 89 -3.29 7.96 11.93
CA ALA A 89 -4.34 7.03 11.54
C ALA A 89 -4.41 5.83 12.49
N ASN A 90 -3.28 5.25 12.88
CA ASN A 90 -3.23 4.14 13.83
C ASN A 90 -3.84 4.51 15.18
N ALA A 91 -3.55 5.71 15.69
CA ALA A 91 -4.16 6.22 16.93
C ALA A 91 -5.68 6.43 16.79
N ARG A 92 -6.14 6.91 15.62
CA ARG A 92 -7.56 7.16 15.34
C ARG A 92 -8.36 5.87 15.09
N TYR A 93 -7.76 4.86 14.49
CA TYR A 93 -8.39 3.59 14.15
C TYR A 93 -7.61 2.41 14.74
N PRO A 94 -7.59 2.23 16.07
CA PRO A 94 -6.75 1.23 16.73
C PRO A 94 -7.12 -0.23 16.41
N GLN A 95 -8.30 -0.46 15.83
CA GLN A 95 -8.78 -1.78 15.41
C GLN A 95 -8.60 -2.03 13.90
N ALA A 96 -8.11 -1.03 13.15
CA ALA A 96 -7.81 -1.21 11.75
C ALA A 96 -6.69 -2.24 11.58
N PRO A 97 -6.68 -3.03 10.50
CA PRO A 97 -5.62 -4.00 10.24
C PRO A 97 -4.36 -3.31 9.68
N LEU A 98 -3.86 -2.26 10.33
CA LEU A 98 -2.78 -1.39 9.88
C LEU A 98 -1.45 -1.76 10.55
N ASP A 99 -0.47 -2.15 9.75
CA ASP A 99 0.92 -2.31 10.15
C ASP A 99 1.76 -1.13 9.64
N ILE A 100 2.61 -0.59 10.52
CA ILE A 100 3.53 0.50 10.20
C ILE A 100 4.96 0.00 10.38
N LEU A 101 5.69 -0.10 9.28
CA LEU A 101 7.08 -0.59 9.26
C LEU A 101 8.08 0.59 9.36
N PRO A 102 9.09 0.50 10.22
CA PRO A 102 10.06 1.57 10.37
C PRO A 102 11.06 1.62 9.19
N ILE A 103 11.26 2.80 8.60
CA ILE A 103 12.24 3.06 7.54
C ILE A 103 13.54 3.67 8.05
N GLY A 104 13.58 4.11 9.31
CA GLY A 104 14.73 4.84 9.87
C GLY A 104 16.06 4.11 9.67
N ARG A 105 16.09 2.77 9.74
CA ARG A 105 17.29 1.98 9.45
C ARG A 105 17.74 2.07 8.00
N LEU A 106 16.80 2.06 7.04
CA LEU A 106 17.10 2.19 5.62
C LEU A 106 17.64 3.58 5.32
N VAL A 107 16.97 4.62 5.83
CA VAL A 107 17.38 6.02 5.68
C VAL A 107 18.77 6.26 6.31
N GLY A 108 19.00 5.77 7.53
CA GLY A 108 20.30 5.90 8.21
C GLY A 108 21.43 5.21 7.45
N LYS A 109 21.18 4.04 6.84
CA LYS A 109 22.14 3.36 5.97
C LYS A 109 22.43 4.15 4.68
N ALA A 110 21.42 4.82 4.12
CA ALA A 110 21.58 5.67 2.94
C ALA A 110 22.46 6.88 3.26
N ILE A 111 22.15 7.60 4.35
CA ILE A 111 22.93 8.75 4.83
C ILE A 111 24.39 8.35 5.05
N ARG A 112 24.62 7.24 5.76
CA ARG A 112 25.98 6.75 6.03
C ARG A 112 26.77 6.52 4.75
N ARG A 113 26.16 5.88 3.75
CA ARG A 113 26.82 5.61 2.45
C ARG A 113 27.13 6.89 1.69
N LEU A 114 26.18 7.81 1.59
CA LEU A 114 26.42 9.10 0.93
C LEU A 114 27.56 9.86 1.60
N HIS A 115 27.62 9.84 2.94
CA HIS A 115 28.67 10.50 3.70
C HIS A 115 30.05 9.84 3.52
N THR A 116 30.11 8.50 3.48
CA THR A 116 31.37 7.75 3.33
C THR A 116 31.69 7.40 1.88
N GLN A 117 31.05 8.03 0.89
CA GLN A 117 31.19 7.73 -0.55
C GLN A 117 31.00 6.23 -0.91
N GLY A 118 30.16 5.53 -0.15
CA GLY A 118 29.79 4.14 -0.41
C GLY A 118 28.73 4.01 -1.50
N SER A 119 28.63 2.81 -2.09
CA SER A 119 27.64 2.50 -3.13
C SER A 119 26.20 2.50 -2.60
N ILE A 120 25.34 3.31 -3.21
CA ILE A 120 23.89 3.34 -2.94
C ILE A 120 23.17 2.16 -3.58
N SER A 121 23.65 1.67 -4.73
CA SER A 121 23.03 0.55 -5.44
C SER A 121 23.02 -0.74 -4.60
N GLU A 122 24.02 -0.94 -3.74
CA GLU A 122 24.07 -2.06 -2.79
C GLU A 122 23.02 -1.97 -1.65
N LEU A 123 22.37 -0.82 -1.47
CA LEU A 123 21.41 -0.61 -0.40
C LEU A 123 20.08 -1.32 -0.65
N THR A 124 19.66 -1.39 -1.91
CA THR A 124 18.38 -1.97 -2.32
C THR A 124 18.48 -3.48 -2.56
N GLY A 125 19.69 -4.03 -2.68
CA GLY A 125 19.89 -5.44 -3.04
C GLY A 125 19.38 -5.79 -4.43
N ILE A 126 19.10 -4.78 -5.26
CA ILE A 126 18.70 -4.94 -6.65
C ILE A 126 19.99 -4.85 -7.47
N GLU A 127 20.53 -6.00 -7.86
CA GLU A 127 21.58 -6.06 -8.87
C GLU A 127 20.96 -5.63 -10.22
N HIS A 128 21.60 -4.68 -10.90
CA HIS A 128 21.23 -4.23 -12.25
C HIS A 128 22.03 -4.99 -13.30
#